data_AF-A0A3D6A5K1-F1
#
_entry.id   AF-A0A3D6A5K1-F1
#
_cell.length_a   1.000
_cell.length_b   1.000
_cell.length_c   1.000
_cell.angle_alpha   90.00
_cell.angle_beta   90.00
_cell.angle_gamma   90.00
#
_symmetry.space_group_name_H-M   'P 1'
#
loop_
_entity.id
_entity.type
_entity.pdbx_description
1 polymer ?
#
loop_
_entity_poly.entity_id
_entity_poly.type
_entity_poly.pdbx_seq_one_letter_code
_entity_poly.pdbx_strand_id
1 'polypeptide(L)'
;MSYSVKKDLYKKMPLWMKKICCKVPFSMIAGKEYREVYHRGDWFDQASREEILAYQERALGRLLRHATMEVPAYFFLRSVVEKFNPLEALSAFPFLEKEELQKDPDRYLSRNLD
;
A
#
# COMPACT_ATOMS: atom_id res chain seq x y z
N MET A 1 -7.27 13.39 12.86
CA MET A 1 -6.53 14.57 13.36
C MET A 1 -5.16 14.56 12.71
N SER A 2 -4.82 15.59 11.91
CA SER A 2 -3.57 15.65 11.13
C SER A 2 -2.34 15.54 12.03
N TYR A 3 -1.28 14.89 11.54
CA TYR A 3 0.01 14.74 12.24
C TYR A 3 0.55 16.08 12.73
N SER A 4 0.35 17.14 11.96
CA SER A 4 0.77 18.51 12.31
C SER A 4 0.17 18.97 13.65
N VAL A 5 -1.12 18.70 13.86
CA VAL A 5 -1.85 19.09 15.09
C VAL A 5 -1.32 18.30 16.30
N LYS A 6 -1.08 17.00 16.14
CA LYS A 6 -0.52 16.16 17.23
C LYS A 6 0.90 16.63 17.63
N LYS A 7 1.72 16.99 16.64
CA LYS A 7 3.09 17.47 16.83
C LYS A 7 3.12 18.81 17.58
N ASP A 8 2.25 19.75 17.19
CA ASP A 8 2.15 21.06 17.85
C ASP A 8 1.64 20.95 19.28
N LEU A 9 0.63 20.10 19.52
CA LEU A 9 0.15 19.80 20.86
C LEU A 9 1.27 19.22 21.73
N TYR A 10 2.00 18.22 21.21
CA TYR A 10 3.13 17.61 21.92
C TYR A 10 4.22 18.62 22.26
N LYS A 11 4.60 19.50 21.31
CA LYS A 11 5.63 20.52 21.54
C LYS A 11 5.28 21.47 22.68
N LYS A 12 4.02 21.91 22.73
CA LYS A 12 3.49 22.88 23.72
C LYS A 12 3.24 22.27 25.11
N MET A 13 3.24 20.94 25.25
CA MET A 13 3.01 20.30 26.55
C MET A 13 4.16 20.53 27.55
N PRO A 14 3.83 20.73 28.84
CA PRO A 14 4.80 20.70 29.94
C PRO A 14 5.59 19.39 29.99
N LEU A 15 6.81 19.45 30.53
CA LEU A 15 7.71 18.29 30.63
C LEU A 15 7.11 17.10 31.38
N TRP A 16 6.29 17.35 32.41
CA TRP A 16 5.64 16.28 33.17
C TRP A 16 4.60 15.52 32.33
N MET A 17 3.85 16.21 31.46
CA MET A 17 2.93 15.57 30.51
C MET A 17 3.69 14.78 29.44
N LYS A 18 4.79 15.32 28.91
CA LYS A 18 5.64 14.58 27.96
C LYS A 18 6.16 13.28 28.56
N LYS A 19 6.59 13.28 29.83
CA LYS A 19 7.00 12.07 30.56
C LYS A 19 5.89 11.04 30.70
N ILE A 20 4.63 11.46 30.86
CA ILE A 20 3.47 10.57 30.89
C ILE A 20 3.22 9.98 29.50
N CYS A 21 3.28 10.80 28.44
CA CYS A 21 3.12 10.31 27.07
C CYS A 21 4.16 9.24 26.70
N CYS A 22 5.40 9.35 27.20
CA CYS A 22 6.44 8.33 27.00
C CYS A 22 6.13 6.98 27.68
N LYS A 23 5.17 6.90 28.60
CA LYS A 23 4.71 5.63 29.20
C LYS A 23 3.61 4.94 28.41
N VAL A 24 2.98 5.65 27.47
CA VAL A 24 1.95 5.06 26.60
C VAL A 24 2.66 4.24 25.52
N PRO A 25 2.29 2.96 25.32
CA PRO A 25 2.86 2.14 24.25
C PRO A 25 2.78 2.86 22.91
N PHE A 26 3.88 2.85 22.15
CA PHE A 26 3.95 3.57 20.88
C PHE A 26 2.84 3.14 19.90
N SER A 27 2.44 1.87 19.93
CA SER A 27 1.32 1.32 19.16
C SER A 27 -0.02 2.05 19.40
N MET A 28 -0.24 2.60 20.60
CA MET A 28 -1.43 3.40 20.91
C MET A 28 -1.31 4.83 20.37
N ILE A 29 -0.11 5.41 20.44
CA ILE A 29 0.19 6.78 19.98
C ILE A 29 0.16 6.86 18.44
N ALA A 30 0.80 5.90 17.78
CA ALA A 30 0.93 5.82 16.33
C ALA A 30 -0.41 5.51 15.65
N GLY A 31 -1.31 4.80 16.35
CA GLY A 31 -2.69 4.60 15.93
C GLY A 31 -2.92 3.28 15.21
N LYS A 32 -4.11 3.15 14.62
CA LYS A 32 -4.62 1.90 14.04
C LYS A 32 -3.77 1.41 12.87
N GLU A 33 -3.43 2.29 11.93
CA GLU A 33 -2.64 1.93 10.74
C GLU A 33 -1.28 1.35 11.11
N TYR A 34 -0.57 1.97 12.07
CA TYR A 34 0.69 1.43 12.57
C TYR A 34 0.52 0.03 13.16
N ARG A 35 -0.50 -0.18 13.99
CA ARG A 35 -0.77 -1.49 14.59
C ARG A 35 -1.08 -2.54 13.53
N GLU A 36 -1.87 -2.19 12.52
CA GLU A 36 -2.20 -3.10 11.42
C GLU A 36 -0.98 -3.49 10.60
N VAL A 37 -0.07 -2.54 10.33
CA VAL A 37 1.19 -2.84 9.64
C VAL A 37 2.08 -3.73 10.51
N TYR A 38 2.22 -3.40 11.80
CA TYR A 38 3.04 -4.17 12.73
C TYR A 38 2.55 -5.61 12.87
N HIS A 39 1.25 -5.81 13.13
CA HIS A 39 0.64 -7.14 13.22
C HIS A 39 0.73 -7.93 11.91
N ARG A 40 0.71 -7.25 10.76
CA ARG A 40 0.92 -7.92 9.48
C ARG A 40 2.35 -8.45 9.34
N GLY A 41 3.34 -7.71 9.85
CA GLY A 41 4.73 -8.17 9.94
C GLY A 41 4.85 -9.43 10.78
N ASP A 42 4.32 -9.39 12.02
CA ASP A 42 4.32 -10.56 12.92
C ASP A 42 3.65 -11.78 12.28
N TRP A 43 2.56 -11.56 11.53
CA TRP A 43 1.89 -12.63 10.79
C TRP A 43 2.76 -13.19 9.66
N PHE A 44 3.42 -12.34 8.87
CA PHE A 44 4.29 -12.79 7.77
C PHE A 44 5.47 -13.62 8.25
N ASP A 45 6.02 -13.31 9.43
CA ASP A 45 7.13 -14.07 10.01
C ASP A 45 6.74 -15.51 10.39
N GLN A 46 5.44 -15.78 10.58
CA GLN A 46 4.90 -17.07 10.99
C GLN A 46 4.07 -17.76 9.90
N ALA A 47 3.76 -17.05 8.82
CA ALA A 47 2.85 -17.52 7.77
C ALA A 47 3.45 -18.70 6.99
N SER A 48 2.60 -19.66 6.64
CA SER A 48 2.99 -20.74 5.73
C SER A 48 3.18 -20.22 4.31
N ARG A 49 3.84 -21.02 3.47
CA ARG A 49 4.00 -20.69 2.05
C ARG A 49 2.64 -20.54 1.35
N GLU A 50 1.68 -21.40 1.63
CA GLU A 50 0.34 -21.34 1.06
C GLU A 50 -0.38 -20.06 1.44
N GLU A 51 -0.25 -19.63 2.70
CA GLU A 51 -0.83 -18.39 3.21
C GLU A 51 -0.22 -17.15 2.54
N ILE A 52 1.10 -17.15 2.37
CA ILE A 52 1.82 -16.07 1.66
C ILE A 52 1.35 -15.99 0.21
N LEU A 53 1.26 -17.13 -0.49
CA LEU A 53 0.79 -17.15 -1.87
C LEU A 53 -0.65 -16.64 -2.00
N ALA A 54 -1.55 -17.07 -1.11
CA ALA A 54 -2.93 -16.59 -1.09
C ALA A 54 -3.01 -15.08 -0.75
N TYR A 55 -2.10 -14.55 0.07
CA TYR A 55 -1.99 -13.11 0.29
C TYR A 55 -1.51 -12.38 -0.97
N GLN A 56 -0.44 -12.88 -1.60
CA GLN A 56 0.16 -12.29 -2.80
C GLN A 56 -0.85 -12.25 -3.95
N GLU A 57 -1.59 -13.33 -4.20
CA GLU A 57 -2.61 -13.39 -5.23
C GLU A 57 -3.73 -12.36 -4.98
N ARG A 58 -4.23 -12.25 -3.74
CA ARG A 58 -5.24 -11.25 -3.38
C ARG A 58 -4.74 -9.82 -3.53
N ALA A 59 -3.48 -9.56 -3.14
CA ALA A 59 -2.85 -8.25 -3.26
C ALA A 59 -2.62 -7.88 -4.74
N LEU A 60 -2.10 -8.82 -5.53
CA LEU A 60 -1.91 -8.69 -6.97
C LEU A 60 -3.22 -8.40 -7.67
N GLY A 61 -4.29 -9.14 -7.36
CA GLY A 61 -5.61 -8.90 -7.96
C GLY A 61 -6.14 -7.48 -7.70
N ARG A 62 -5.92 -6.92 -6.50
CA ARG A 62 -6.26 -5.51 -6.22
C ARG A 62 -5.43 -4.55 -7.07
N LEU A 63 -4.12 -4.80 -7.19
CA LEU A 63 -3.20 -3.98 -7.95
C LEU A 63 -3.53 -3.99 -9.46
N LEU A 64 -3.75 -5.16 -10.06
CA LEU A 64 -4.06 -5.29 -11.49
C LEU A 64 -5.42 -4.64 -11.83
N ARG A 65 -6.41 -4.75 -10.95
CA ARG A 65 -7.69 -4.04 -11.12
C ARG A 65 -7.49 -2.53 -11.09
N HIS A 66 -6.75 -2.02 -10.11
CA HIS A 66 -6.43 -0.59 -10.05
C HIS A 66 -5.69 -0.13 -11.31
N ALA A 67 -4.64 -0.86 -11.73
CA ALA A 67 -3.87 -0.54 -12.91
C ALA A 67 -4.75 -0.45 -14.18
N THR A 68 -5.65 -1.40 -14.39
CA THR A 68 -6.52 -1.42 -15.57
C THR A 68 -7.71 -0.44 -15.51
N MET A 69 -8.00 0.14 -14.35
CA MET A 69 -9.05 1.16 -14.18
C MET A 69 -8.49 2.59 -14.19
N GLU A 70 -7.31 2.80 -13.60
CA GLU A 70 -6.78 4.14 -13.32
C GLU A 70 -5.53 4.50 -14.12
N VAL A 71 -4.75 3.53 -14.62
CA VAL A 71 -3.51 3.79 -15.38
C VAL A 71 -3.78 3.64 -16.89
N PRO A 72 -3.71 4.73 -17.68
CA PRO A 72 -4.05 4.72 -19.11
C PRO A 72 -3.31 3.66 -19.93
N ALA A 73 -2.04 3.41 -19.59
CA ALA A 73 -1.23 2.39 -20.24
C ALA A 73 -1.87 1.01 -20.22
N TYR A 74 -2.68 0.67 -19.21
CA TYR A 74 -3.15 -0.70 -18.98
C TYR A 74 -4.66 -0.89 -19.20
N PHE A 75 -5.41 0.12 -19.61
CA PHE A 75 -6.86 -0.01 -19.80
C PHE A 75 -7.27 -1.15 -20.74
N PHE A 76 -6.45 -1.43 -21.76
CA PHE A 76 -6.71 -2.49 -22.72
C PHE A 76 -6.64 -3.90 -22.10
N LEU A 77 -6.03 -4.06 -20.91
CA LEU A 77 -5.90 -5.34 -20.19
C LEU A 77 -7.07 -5.63 -19.25
N ARG A 78 -8.05 -4.73 -19.12
CA ARG A 78 -9.17 -4.89 -18.18
C ARG A 78 -9.92 -6.21 -18.35
N SER A 79 -10.22 -6.59 -19.59
CA SER A 79 -10.91 -7.85 -19.90
C SER A 79 -10.11 -9.09 -19.50
N VAL A 80 -8.78 -9.02 -19.57
CA VAL A 80 -7.89 -10.10 -19.15
C VAL A 80 -7.95 -10.26 -17.62
N VAL A 81 -7.85 -9.15 -16.88
CA VAL A 81 -7.90 -9.14 -15.41
C VAL A 81 -9.26 -9.59 -14.87
N GLU A 82 -10.35 -9.34 -15.58
CA GLU A 82 -11.69 -9.80 -15.20
C GLU A 82 -11.91 -11.30 -15.49
N LYS A 83 -11.22 -11.86 -16.49
CA LYS A 83 -11.44 -13.23 -16.96
C LYS A 83 -10.53 -14.27 -16.30
N PHE A 84 -9.28 -13.91 -16.00
CA PHE A 84 -8.27 -14.84 -15.49
C PHE A 84 -7.97 -14.59 -14.02
N ASN A 85 -7.37 -15.57 -13.34
CA ASN A 85 -6.88 -15.35 -11.99
C ASN A 85 -5.70 -14.34 -12.00
N PRO A 86 -5.39 -13.66 -10.88
CA PRO A 86 -4.38 -12.60 -10.87
C PRO A 86 -2.99 -13.02 -11.34
N LEU A 87 -2.57 -14.25 -11.04
CA LEU A 87 -1.25 -14.76 -11.43
C LEU A 87 -1.15 -15.00 -12.94
N GLU A 88 -2.21 -15.56 -13.55
CA GLU A 88 -2.31 -15.73 -15.00
C GLU A 88 -2.43 -14.39 -15.71
N ALA A 89 -3.28 -13.50 -15.21
CA ALA A 89 -3.49 -12.18 -15.79
C ALA A 89 -2.22 -11.33 -15.83
N LEU A 90 -1.32 -11.50 -14.85
CA LEU A 90 -0.02 -10.84 -14.81
C LEU A 90 0.82 -11.11 -16.06
N SER A 91 0.72 -12.29 -16.67
CA SER A 91 1.50 -12.65 -17.87
C SER A 91 1.17 -11.78 -19.10
N ALA A 92 0.00 -11.14 -19.12
CA ALA A 92 -0.41 -10.25 -20.20
C ALA A 92 0.14 -8.82 -20.05
N PHE A 93 0.69 -8.47 -18.89
CA PHE A 93 1.29 -7.15 -18.67
C PHE A 93 2.67 -7.09 -19.32
N PRO A 94 2.98 -6.05 -20.11
CA PRO A 94 4.29 -5.91 -20.70
C PRO A 94 5.33 -5.63 -19.61
N PHE A 95 6.55 -6.13 -19.82
CA PHE A 95 7.70 -5.66 -19.06
C PHE A 95 7.93 -4.19 -19.39
N LEU A 96 8.22 -3.40 -18.37
CA LEU A 96 8.50 -1.97 -18.53
C LEU A 96 9.99 -1.72 -18.45
N GLU A 97 10.51 -1.05 -19.47
CA GLU A 97 11.85 -0.47 -19.44
C GLU A 97 11.78 1.00 -19.03
N LYS A 98 12.86 1.48 -18.40
CA LYS A 98 12.93 2.86 -17.90
C LYS A 98 12.83 3.88 -19.04
N GLU A 99 13.45 3.56 -20.17
CA GLU A 99 13.51 4.37 -21.37
C GLU A 99 12.12 4.54 -22.01
N GLU A 100 11.25 3.54 -21.90
CA GLU A 100 9.87 3.61 -22.40
C GLU A 100 9.00 4.52 -21.54
N LEU A 101 9.13 4.40 -20.21
CA LEU A 101 8.41 5.25 -19.25
C LEU A 101 8.78 6.73 -19.42
N GLN A 102 10.04 7.03 -19.72
CA GLN A 102 10.51 8.41 -19.86
C GLN A 102 10.00 9.11 -21.14
N LYS A 103 9.64 8.35 -22.18
CA LYS A 103 9.10 8.92 -23.43
C LYS A 103 7.71 9.51 -23.25
N ASP A 104 6.90 8.90 -22.39
CA ASP A 104 5.51 9.29 -22.14
C ASP A 104 5.11 8.92 -20.71
N PRO A 105 5.58 9.67 -19.68
CA PRO A 105 5.31 9.33 -18.29
C PRO A 105 3.83 9.46 -17.93
N ASP A 106 3.11 10.40 -18.54
CA ASP A 106 1.70 10.69 -18.25
C ASP A 106 0.80 9.49 -18.55
N ARG A 107 1.16 8.68 -19.54
CA ARG A 107 0.45 7.44 -19.88
C ARG A 107 0.51 6.39 -18.76
N TYR A 108 1.55 6.42 -17.93
CA TYR A 108 1.77 5.45 -16.85
C TYR A 108 1.40 5.99 -15.46
N LEU A 109 0.98 7.26 -15.37
CA LEU A 109 0.48 7.83 -14.12
C LEU A 109 -0.97 7.40 -13.88
N SER A 110 -1.26 7.07 -12.62
CA SER A 110 -2.64 6.84 -12.18
C SER A 110 -3.43 8.13 -12.22
N ARG A 111 -4.66 8.08 -12.73
CA ARG A 111 -5.59 9.22 -12.75
C ARG A 111 -6.02 9.66 -11.34
N ASN A 112 -6.05 8.73 -10.40
CA ASN A 112 -6.24 9.00 -8.98
C ASN A 112 -5.04 8.47 -8.18
N LEU A 113 -4.35 9.38 -7.49
CA LEU A 113 -3.25 9.06 -6.57
C LEU A 113 -3.72 9.03 -5.10
N ASP A 114 -5.03 9.08 -4.87
CA ASP A 114 -5.67 9.16 -3.56
C ASP A 114 -5.68 7.82 -2.81
#